data_AF-A0A962TWH1-F1
#
_entry.id   AF-A0A962TWH1-F1
#
_cell.length_a   1.000
_cell.length_b   1.000
_cell.length_c   1.000
_cell.angle_alpha   90.00
_cell.angle_beta   90.00
_cell.angle_gamma   90.00
#
_symmetry.space_group_name_H-M   'P 1'
#
loop_
_entity.id
_entity.type
_entity.pdbx_description
1 polymer ?
#
loop_
_entity_poly.entity_id
_entity_poly.type
_entity_poly.pdbx_seq_one_letter_code
_entity_poly.pdbx_strand_id
1 'polypeptide(L)'
;MSGYAFADRLDAARWAWEFLRRNPVYQEEWRQFDGVWRALEADYGRPPDRDFCAWKRDPRAWVAAADCAEADCRVDQDKVLIECALGARWGFYKFPPDPADEDPVGGERLVWRPLDEAVKRVRIEDTDWLGDDPARVAFGFDLALPLRDQIERAKRALQGLQRERQRNGTVHPRSIATLRDSLKRMLRLLDAGAAGDGPSRLAAIDPQWRELLREAVRLRDGGYRQLAWLPT
;
A
#
# COMPACT_ATOMS: atom_id res chain seq x y z
N MET A 1 9.96 2.20 -27.03
CA MET A 1 10.54 3.17 -26.07
C MET A 1 9.68 4.42 -26.16
N SER A 2 9.04 5.01 -25.15
CA SER A 2 9.27 5.04 -23.70
C SER A 2 7.98 5.52 -22.97
N GLY A 3 6.98 4.66 -22.81
CA GLY A 3 5.72 5.03 -22.13
C GLY A 3 5.84 5.24 -20.61
N TYR A 4 6.95 4.80 -20.01
CA TYR A 4 7.15 4.74 -18.55
C TYR A 4 8.45 5.44 -18.11
N ALA A 5 8.87 6.49 -18.83
CA ALA A 5 10.03 7.31 -18.40
C ALA A 5 9.78 8.02 -17.07
N PHE A 6 8.51 8.35 -16.76
CA PHE A 6 8.15 8.95 -15.48
C PHE A 6 8.55 8.06 -14.29
N ALA A 7 8.54 6.74 -14.49
CA ALA A 7 8.89 5.74 -13.48
C ALA A 7 10.36 5.78 -13.02
N ASP A 8 11.23 6.49 -13.74
CA ASP A 8 12.64 6.70 -13.34
C ASP A 8 12.79 7.66 -12.15
N ARG A 9 11.79 8.52 -11.93
CA ARG A 9 11.82 9.54 -10.88
C ARG A 9 10.97 9.20 -9.66
N LEU A 10 10.28 8.06 -9.69
CA LEU A 10 9.42 7.66 -8.59
C LEU A 10 10.26 7.15 -7.41
N ASP A 11 9.92 7.69 -6.24
CA ASP A 11 10.30 7.16 -4.94
C ASP A 11 9.32 6.05 -4.50
N ALA A 12 9.59 5.49 -3.33
CA ALA A 12 8.78 4.45 -2.69
C ALA A 12 7.29 4.80 -2.59
N ALA A 13 6.98 5.99 -2.11
CA ALA A 13 5.60 6.44 -1.90
C ALA A 13 4.86 6.65 -3.22
N ARG A 14 5.54 7.16 -4.24
CA ARG A 14 4.99 7.33 -5.60
C ARG A 14 4.78 6.01 -6.32
N TRP A 15 5.67 5.03 -6.12
CA TRP A 15 5.46 3.67 -6.62
C TRP A 15 4.21 3.04 -6.01
N ALA A 16 4.01 3.18 -4.70
CA ALA A 16 2.79 2.70 -4.05
C ALA A 16 1.53 3.32 -4.68
N TRP A 17 1.57 4.62 -5.00
CA TRP A 17 0.46 5.31 -5.66
C TRP A 17 0.16 4.77 -7.06
N GLU A 18 1.19 4.55 -7.88
CA GLU A 18 1.02 4.02 -9.23
C GLU A 18 0.33 2.65 -9.26
N PHE A 19 0.57 1.80 -8.26
CA PHE A 19 -0.16 0.54 -8.13
C PHE A 19 -1.58 0.76 -7.62
N LEU A 20 -1.78 1.56 -6.56
CA LEU A 20 -3.12 1.81 -6.01
C LEU A 20 -4.06 2.44 -7.05
N ARG A 21 -3.62 3.45 -7.79
CA ARG A 21 -4.48 4.18 -8.75
C ARG A 21 -4.96 3.33 -9.92
N ARG A 22 -4.37 2.15 -10.13
CA ARG A 22 -4.78 1.13 -11.12
C ARG A 22 -5.72 0.07 -10.54
N ASN A 23 -5.99 0.11 -9.23
CA ASN A 23 -6.90 -0.82 -8.58
C ASN A 23 -8.35 -0.51 -8.99
N PRO A 24 -9.08 -1.43 -9.64
CA PRO A 24 -10.44 -1.18 -10.10
C PRO A 24 -11.42 -0.97 -8.93
N VAL A 25 -11.18 -1.60 -7.78
CA VAL A 25 -12.00 -1.43 -6.58
C VAL A 25 -11.77 -0.04 -6.00
N TYR A 26 -10.52 0.43 -5.91
CA TYR A 26 -10.23 1.80 -5.49
C TYR A 26 -10.87 2.83 -6.42
N GLN A 27 -10.75 2.63 -7.74
CA GLN A 27 -11.33 3.54 -8.73
C GLN A 27 -12.86 3.63 -8.60
N GLU A 28 -13.53 2.50 -8.38
CA GLU A 28 -14.98 2.48 -8.20
C GLU A 28 -15.40 3.11 -6.88
N GLU A 29 -14.76 2.76 -5.77
CA GLU A 29 -15.05 3.37 -4.46
C GLU A 29 -14.78 4.88 -4.48
N TRP A 30 -13.72 5.32 -5.15
CA TRP A 30 -13.42 6.74 -5.31
C TRP A 30 -14.49 7.45 -6.15
N ARG A 31 -14.96 6.86 -7.25
CA ARG A 31 -16.06 7.44 -8.06
C ARG A 31 -17.34 7.62 -7.23
N GLN A 32 -17.69 6.63 -6.41
CA GLN A 32 -18.84 6.71 -5.51
C GLN A 32 -18.65 7.81 -4.48
N PHE A 33 -17.47 7.87 -3.87
CA PHE A 33 -17.10 8.93 -2.93
C PHE A 33 -17.17 10.33 -3.55
N ASP A 34 -16.58 10.55 -4.73
CA ASP A 34 -16.62 11.85 -5.43
C ASP A 34 -18.06 12.26 -5.77
N GLY A 35 -18.90 11.32 -6.19
CA GLY A 35 -20.33 11.57 -6.41
C GLY A 35 -21.05 12.06 -5.15
N VAL A 36 -20.84 11.39 -4.02
CA VAL A 36 -21.42 11.80 -2.71
C VAL A 36 -20.85 13.15 -2.27
N TRP A 37 -19.54 13.34 -2.38
CA TRP A 37 -18.85 14.58 -1.98
C TRP A 37 -19.36 15.78 -2.77
N ARG A 38 -19.48 15.66 -4.09
CA ARG A 38 -20.02 16.73 -4.95
C ARG A 38 -21.48 17.06 -4.64
N ALA A 39 -22.29 16.06 -4.33
CA ALA A 39 -23.67 16.29 -3.92
C ALA A 39 -23.73 17.07 -2.60
N LEU A 40 -22.91 16.69 -1.61
CA LEU A 40 -22.81 17.43 -0.35
C LEU A 40 -22.29 18.86 -0.56
N GLU A 41 -21.31 19.07 -1.44
CA GLU A 41 -20.83 20.42 -1.77
C GLU A 41 -21.87 21.27 -2.50
N ALA A 42 -22.74 20.66 -3.31
CA ALA A 42 -23.84 21.37 -3.96
C ALA A 42 -24.91 21.81 -2.95
N ASP A 43 -25.21 20.95 -1.97
CA ASP A 43 -26.25 21.21 -0.98
C ASP A 43 -25.80 22.19 0.12
N TYR A 44 -24.52 22.16 0.49
CA TYR A 44 -23.99 22.88 1.66
C TYR A 44 -22.82 23.82 1.38
N GLY A 45 -22.35 23.90 0.14
CA GLY A 45 -21.24 24.76 -0.26
C GLY A 45 -19.84 24.17 0.00
N ARG A 46 -18.83 24.96 -0.32
CA ARG A 46 -17.40 24.62 -0.22
C ARG A 46 -16.70 25.50 0.81
N PRO A 47 -15.62 25.03 1.45
CA PRO A 47 -14.81 25.88 2.30
C PRO A 47 -14.31 27.14 1.55
N PRO A 48 -14.22 28.30 2.22
CA PRO A 48 -14.54 28.52 3.64
C PRO A 48 -16.05 28.68 3.93
N ASP A 49 -16.89 28.88 2.93
CA ASP A 49 -18.30 29.31 3.07
C ASP A 49 -19.31 28.15 3.28
N ARG A 50 -18.83 26.95 3.59
CA ARG A 50 -19.66 25.76 3.77
C ARG A 50 -20.56 25.88 5.02
N ASP A 51 -21.84 25.54 4.90
CA ASP A 51 -22.72 25.35 6.05
C ASP A 51 -22.37 24.04 6.79
N PHE A 52 -21.38 24.16 7.67
CA PHE A 52 -20.85 23.02 8.42
C PHE A 52 -21.86 22.46 9.43
N CYS A 53 -22.78 23.28 9.94
CA CYS A 53 -23.80 22.84 10.89
C CYS A 53 -24.83 21.95 10.22
N ALA A 54 -25.26 22.29 8.99
CA ALA A 54 -26.15 21.45 8.20
C ALA A 54 -25.43 20.19 7.69
N TRP A 55 -24.21 20.34 7.15
CA TRP A 55 -23.38 19.22 6.69
C TRP A 55 -23.24 18.14 7.76
N LYS A 56 -22.97 18.53 9.01
CA LYS A 56 -22.76 17.57 10.10
C LYS A 56 -23.96 16.67 10.40
N ARG A 57 -25.17 17.11 10.04
CA ARG A 57 -26.41 16.36 10.30
C ARG A 57 -26.77 15.42 9.16
N ASP A 58 -26.14 15.56 8.00
CA ASP A 58 -26.42 14.74 6.83
C ASP A 58 -25.79 13.34 6.98
N PRO A 59 -26.56 12.24 6.89
CA PRO A 59 -26.02 10.88 7.00
C PRO A 59 -25.01 10.53 5.90
N ARG A 60 -25.07 11.16 4.72
CA ARG A 60 -24.13 10.95 3.60
C ARG A 60 -22.71 11.39 3.93
N ALA A 61 -22.53 12.30 4.89
CA ALA A 61 -21.21 12.79 5.31
C ALA A 61 -20.44 11.80 6.21
N TRP A 62 -21.05 10.67 6.58
CA TRP A 62 -20.52 9.77 7.60
C TRP A 62 -20.62 8.30 7.22
N VAL A 63 -19.71 7.50 7.78
CA VAL A 63 -19.87 6.05 7.96
C VAL A 63 -19.91 5.71 9.45
N ALA A 64 -20.52 4.59 9.80
CA ALA A 64 -20.48 4.10 11.18
C ALA A 64 -19.04 3.70 11.55
N ALA A 65 -18.60 4.06 12.76
CA ALA A 65 -17.25 3.73 13.23
C ALA A 65 -17.02 2.21 13.31
N ALA A 66 -18.07 1.42 13.55
CA ALA A 66 -18.01 -0.04 13.53
C ALA A 66 -17.63 -0.60 12.15
N ASP A 67 -17.99 0.09 11.07
CA ASP A 67 -17.68 -0.29 9.69
C ASP A 67 -16.30 0.20 9.24
N CYS A 68 -15.57 0.93 10.11
CA CYS A 68 -14.28 1.51 9.81
C CYS A 68 -13.32 1.49 11.01
N ALA A 69 -12.86 0.29 11.37
CA ALA A 69 -11.95 0.09 12.50
C ALA A 69 -10.60 0.81 12.35
N GLU A 70 -10.13 1.03 11.11
CA GLU A 70 -8.82 1.62 10.78
C GLU A 70 -8.83 3.16 10.73
N ALA A 71 -10.00 3.82 10.85
CA ALA A 71 -10.08 5.27 10.76
C ALA A 71 -9.89 5.96 12.11
N ASP A 72 -8.82 6.74 12.21
CA ASP A 72 -8.50 7.55 13.40
C ASP A 72 -9.39 8.81 13.55
N CYS A 73 -10.01 9.27 12.46
CA CYS A 73 -10.78 10.52 12.46
C CYS A 73 -12.24 10.27 12.88
N ARG A 74 -12.45 10.03 14.18
CA ARG A 74 -13.79 9.90 14.76
C ARG A 74 -14.39 11.27 15.06
N VAL A 75 -15.64 11.47 14.66
CA VAL A 75 -16.50 12.56 15.12
C VAL A 75 -17.60 11.94 15.97
N ASP A 76 -17.73 12.38 17.22
CA ASP A 76 -18.74 11.91 18.18
C ASP A 76 -18.76 10.38 18.44
N GLN A 77 -17.57 9.78 18.66
CA GLN A 77 -17.28 8.37 19.01
C GLN A 77 -17.77 7.28 18.02
N ASP A 78 -18.89 7.47 17.36
CA ASP A 78 -19.59 6.47 16.55
C ASP A 78 -19.65 6.80 15.05
N LYS A 79 -19.17 7.98 14.63
CA LYS A 79 -19.16 8.40 13.22
C LYS A 79 -17.76 8.72 12.73
N VAL A 80 -17.50 8.39 11.47
CA VAL A 80 -16.25 8.70 10.77
C VAL A 80 -16.60 9.46 9.49
N LEU A 81 -15.90 10.55 9.22
CA LEU A 81 -16.07 11.31 7.97
C LEU A 81 -15.77 10.42 6.76
N ILE A 82 -16.58 10.50 5.71
CA ILE A 82 -16.45 9.63 4.52
C ILE A 82 -15.06 9.69 3.87
N GLU A 83 -14.43 10.87 3.83
CA GLU A 83 -13.08 11.04 3.29
C GLU A 83 -12.02 10.35 4.15
N CYS A 84 -12.19 10.38 5.46
CA CYS A 84 -11.28 9.72 6.40
C CYS A 84 -11.45 8.20 6.36
N ALA A 85 -12.69 7.72 6.22
CA ALA A 85 -12.99 6.31 6.10
C ALA A 85 -12.39 5.70 4.84
N LEU A 86 -12.54 6.38 3.69
CA LEU A 86 -11.95 5.93 2.44
C LEU A 86 -10.41 5.97 2.54
N GLY A 87 -9.84 7.04 3.09
CA GLY A 87 -8.39 7.12 3.26
C GLY A 87 -7.81 6.04 4.17
N ALA A 88 -8.46 5.76 5.30
CA ALA A 88 -8.07 4.68 6.20
C ALA A 88 -8.10 3.32 5.50
N ARG A 89 -9.22 2.99 4.84
CA ARG A 89 -9.38 1.73 4.10
C ARG A 89 -8.30 1.51 3.05
N TRP A 90 -7.80 2.57 2.43
CA TRP A 90 -6.75 2.50 1.41
C TRP A 90 -5.34 2.85 1.92
N GLY A 91 -5.19 3.09 3.22
CA GLY A 91 -3.90 3.19 3.89
C GLY A 91 -3.23 4.56 3.82
N PHE A 92 -3.98 5.66 3.76
CA PHE A 92 -3.45 7.03 3.80
C PHE A 92 -4.25 7.95 4.74
N TYR A 93 -3.65 9.06 5.19
CA TYR A 93 -4.26 9.98 6.16
C TYR A 93 -5.09 11.12 5.54
N LYS A 94 -4.76 11.54 4.32
CA LYS A 94 -5.31 12.75 3.67
C LYS A 94 -6.57 12.45 2.86
N PHE A 95 -7.19 13.50 2.32
CA PHE A 95 -8.34 13.40 1.42
C PHE A 95 -8.05 12.44 0.25
N PRO A 96 -8.97 11.52 -0.09
CA PRO A 96 -8.78 10.53 -1.15
C PRO A 96 -8.39 11.13 -2.50
N PRO A 97 -7.16 10.89 -3.00
CA PRO A 97 -6.74 11.44 -4.29
C PRO A 97 -7.48 10.78 -5.46
N ASP A 98 -7.81 11.58 -6.47
CA ASP A 98 -8.37 11.07 -7.72
C ASP A 98 -7.42 10.03 -8.36
N PRO A 99 -7.89 8.82 -8.73
CA PRO A 99 -7.07 7.86 -9.46
C PRO A 99 -6.42 8.44 -10.75
N ALA A 100 -7.00 9.47 -11.36
CA ALA A 100 -6.45 10.18 -12.51
C ALA A 100 -5.27 11.12 -12.15
N ASP A 101 -5.05 11.40 -10.87
CA ASP A 101 -3.96 12.23 -10.39
C ASP A 101 -2.59 11.54 -10.56
N GLU A 102 -1.68 12.22 -11.25
CA GLU A 102 -0.38 11.65 -11.59
C GLU A 102 0.65 11.76 -10.45
N ASP A 103 0.54 12.74 -9.55
CA ASP A 103 1.50 12.91 -8.44
C ASP A 103 0.88 13.53 -7.17
N PRO A 104 -0.09 12.86 -6.52
CA PRO A 104 -0.63 13.34 -5.25
C PRO A 104 0.38 13.27 -4.12
N VAL A 105 1.42 12.42 -4.23
CA VAL A 105 2.49 12.32 -3.23
C VAL A 105 3.40 13.54 -3.29
N GLY A 106 3.89 13.90 -4.49
CA GLY A 106 4.73 15.08 -4.68
C GLY A 106 4.01 16.41 -4.43
N GLY A 107 2.70 16.44 -4.64
CA GLY A 107 1.85 17.57 -4.24
C GLY A 107 1.49 17.58 -2.74
N GLU A 108 2.08 16.70 -1.94
CA GLU A 108 1.78 16.51 -0.50
C GLU A 108 0.28 16.30 -0.22
N ARG A 109 -0.48 15.74 -1.15
CA ARG A 109 -1.91 15.44 -0.98
C ARG A 109 -2.14 13.99 -0.56
N LEU A 110 -1.15 13.13 -0.69
CA LEU A 110 -1.16 11.76 -0.16
C LEU A 110 -0.05 11.58 0.87
N VAL A 111 -0.41 11.05 2.04
CA VAL A 111 0.54 10.61 3.09
C VAL A 111 0.14 9.21 3.53
N TRP A 112 1.00 8.23 3.29
CA TRP A 112 0.76 6.83 3.64
C TRP A 112 0.73 6.62 5.16
N ARG A 113 -0.17 5.75 5.60
CA ARG A 113 -0.21 5.23 6.97
C ARG A 113 0.93 4.23 7.18
N PRO A 114 1.49 4.17 8.40
CA PRO A 114 2.41 3.09 8.77
C PRO A 114 1.76 1.74 8.51
N LEU A 115 2.57 0.79 8.05
CA LEU A 115 2.15 -0.60 8.05
C LEU A 115 2.16 -1.09 9.49
N ASP A 116 0.98 -1.38 10.02
CA ASP A 116 0.84 -2.18 11.23
C ASP A 116 1.18 -3.63 10.88
N GLU A 117 2.48 -3.95 10.86
CA GLU A 117 2.93 -5.33 10.74
C GLU A 117 2.56 -6.08 12.02
N ALA A 118 1.47 -6.86 11.94
CA ALA A 118 1.08 -7.73 13.04
C ALA A 118 2.22 -8.69 13.41
N VAL A 119 2.54 -8.77 14.69
CA VAL A 119 3.56 -9.70 15.18
C VAL A 119 3.09 -11.13 14.96
N LYS A 120 3.72 -11.83 14.00
CA LYS A 120 3.47 -13.25 13.79
C LYS A 120 4.23 -14.06 14.85
N ARG A 121 3.48 -14.70 15.76
CA ARG A 121 4.04 -15.71 16.67
C ARG A 121 4.24 -17.02 15.90
N VAL A 122 5.49 -17.30 15.56
CA VAL A 122 5.90 -18.54 14.90
C VAL A 122 6.00 -19.67 15.92
N ARG A 123 5.43 -20.83 15.62
CA ARG A 123 5.55 -22.07 16.38
C ARG A 123 6.42 -23.07 15.62
N ILE A 124 6.82 -24.15 16.29
CA ILE A 124 7.69 -25.17 15.68
C ILE A 124 6.98 -25.91 14.54
N GLU A 125 5.65 -25.94 14.55
CA GLU A 125 4.82 -26.54 13.52
C GLU A 125 4.65 -25.65 12.28
N ASP A 126 5.06 -24.37 12.33
CA ASP A 126 4.98 -23.44 11.20
C ASP A 126 6.10 -23.66 10.17
N THR A 127 6.27 -24.91 9.73
CA THR A 127 7.35 -25.33 8.82
C THR A 127 7.32 -24.60 7.49
N ASP A 128 6.13 -24.24 6.99
CA ASP A 128 5.97 -23.49 5.74
C ASP A 128 6.56 -22.06 5.82
N TRP A 129 6.59 -21.48 7.02
CA TRP A 129 7.19 -20.16 7.22
C TRP A 129 8.69 -20.26 7.51
N LEU A 130 9.11 -21.30 8.24
CA LEU A 130 10.50 -21.53 8.63
C LEU A 130 11.37 -22.21 7.55
N GLY A 131 10.76 -22.96 6.63
CA GLY A 131 11.43 -24.01 5.86
C GLY A 131 12.15 -23.57 4.60
N ASP A 132 11.58 -22.66 3.80
CA ASP A 132 12.00 -22.56 2.39
C ASP A 132 12.46 -21.16 1.93
N ASP A 133 12.28 -20.13 2.74
CA ASP A 133 12.64 -18.75 2.36
C ASP A 133 13.95 -18.32 3.05
N PRO A 134 15.06 -18.17 2.30
CA PRO A 134 16.33 -17.73 2.88
C PRO A 134 16.28 -16.30 3.41
N ALA A 135 15.23 -15.52 3.16
CA ALA A 135 15.02 -14.23 3.79
C ALA A 135 14.41 -14.34 5.21
N ARG A 136 13.97 -15.53 5.64
CA ARG A 136 13.32 -15.75 6.94
C ARG A 136 14.25 -16.48 7.92
N VAL A 137 14.07 -16.18 9.20
CA VAL A 137 14.76 -16.81 10.32
C VAL A 137 13.94 -16.58 11.59
N ALA A 138 13.96 -17.53 12.52
CA ALA A 138 13.36 -17.37 13.84
C ALA A 138 14.44 -17.42 14.94
N PHE A 139 14.21 -16.63 15.98
CA PHE A 139 15.01 -16.63 17.20
C PHE A 139 14.12 -17.05 18.37
N GLY A 140 14.64 -17.95 19.21
CA GLY A 140 14.02 -18.29 20.49
C GLY A 140 14.32 -17.24 21.55
N PHE A 141 13.32 -16.90 22.36
CA PHE A 141 13.47 -16.04 23.53
C PHE A 141 13.01 -16.80 24.77
N ASP A 142 13.83 -16.79 25.80
CA ASP A 142 13.48 -17.33 27.10
C ASP A 142 12.68 -16.28 27.88
N LEU A 143 11.38 -16.53 28.04
CA LEU A 143 10.48 -15.62 28.73
C LEU A 143 10.67 -15.61 30.25
N ALA A 144 11.43 -16.55 30.81
CA ALA A 144 11.80 -16.55 32.23
C ALA A 144 12.94 -15.56 32.54
N LEU A 145 13.61 -15.01 31.51
CA LEU A 145 14.74 -14.08 31.64
C LEU A 145 14.39 -12.68 31.09
N PRO A 146 15.10 -11.62 31.51
CA PRO A 146 14.90 -10.28 30.96
C PRO A 146 15.05 -10.24 29.43
N LEU A 147 14.06 -9.64 28.74
CA LEU A 147 13.99 -9.66 27.28
C LEU A 147 14.96 -8.69 26.60
N ARG A 148 15.27 -7.54 27.23
CA ARG A 148 16.07 -6.48 26.60
C ARG A 148 17.40 -6.99 26.05
N ASP A 149 18.15 -7.71 26.88
CA ASP A 149 19.47 -8.22 26.48
C ASP A 149 19.36 -9.34 25.44
N GLN A 150 18.30 -10.15 25.51
CA GLN A 150 18.03 -11.17 24.50
C GLN A 150 17.74 -10.54 23.14
N ILE A 151 16.93 -9.47 23.09
CA ILE A 151 16.60 -8.74 21.86
C ILE A 151 17.85 -8.08 21.26
N GLU A 152 18.69 -7.45 22.07
CA GLU A 152 19.92 -6.83 21.56
C GLU A 152 20.91 -7.87 20.99
N ARG A 153 21.03 -9.05 21.62
CA ARG A 153 21.83 -10.16 21.07
C ARG A 153 21.23 -10.69 19.75
N ALA A 154 19.91 -10.90 19.72
CA ALA A 154 19.21 -11.36 18.52
C ALA A 154 19.38 -10.37 17.35
N LYS A 155 19.24 -9.07 17.62
CA LYS A 155 19.48 -8.00 16.63
C LYS A 155 20.87 -8.07 16.01
N ARG A 156 21.92 -8.20 16.84
CA ARG A 156 23.31 -8.30 16.34
C ARG A 156 23.52 -9.55 15.48
N ALA A 157 22.98 -10.69 15.92
CA ALA A 157 23.04 -11.95 15.17
C ALA A 157 22.30 -11.83 13.82
N LEU A 158 21.10 -11.24 13.81
CA LEU A 158 20.32 -10.96 12.60
C LEU A 158 21.08 -10.09 11.61
N GLN A 159 21.69 -9.00 12.08
CA GLN A 159 22.49 -8.12 11.24
C GLN A 159 23.72 -8.85 10.64
N GLY A 160 24.35 -9.74 11.39
CA GLY A 160 25.44 -10.59 10.89
C GLY A 160 24.96 -11.55 9.79
N LEU A 161 23.88 -12.28 10.06
CA LEU A 161 23.28 -13.25 9.14
C LEU A 161 22.79 -12.59 7.85
N GLN A 162 22.16 -11.41 7.96
CA GLN A 162 21.71 -10.64 6.79
C GLN A 162 22.88 -10.28 5.88
N ARG A 163 23.97 -9.75 6.43
CA ARG A 163 25.16 -9.37 5.65
C ARG A 163 25.85 -10.59 5.03
N GLU A 164 25.87 -11.72 5.72
CA GLU A 164 26.39 -12.97 5.19
C GLU A 164 25.56 -13.47 4.01
N ARG A 165 24.23 -13.59 4.17
CA ARG A 165 23.33 -14.02 3.11
C ARG A 165 23.33 -13.08 1.90
N GLN A 166 23.50 -11.78 2.11
CA GLN A 166 23.67 -10.81 1.04
C GLN A 166 24.99 -10.99 0.29
N ARG A 167 26.11 -11.19 1.00
CA ARG A 167 27.41 -11.48 0.37
C ARG A 167 27.40 -12.77 -0.45
N ASN A 168 26.65 -13.77 0.01
CA ASN A 168 26.51 -15.06 -0.67
C ASN A 168 25.43 -15.06 -1.77
N GLY A 169 24.78 -13.92 -2.03
CA GLY A 169 23.72 -13.80 -3.05
C GLY A 169 22.43 -14.55 -2.72
N THR A 170 22.27 -15.05 -1.49
CA THR A 170 21.08 -15.82 -1.07
C THR A 170 19.91 -14.91 -0.74
N VAL A 171 20.18 -13.69 -0.26
CA VAL A 171 19.16 -12.67 0.02
C VAL A 171 19.57 -11.36 -0.65
N HIS A 172 18.66 -10.78 -1.40
CA HIS A 172 18.88 -9.50 -2.07
C HIS A 172 18.18 -8.39 -1.28
N PRO A 173 18.83 -7.23 -1.03
CA PRO A 173 18.15 -6.08 -0.47
C PRO A 173 17.00 -5.66 -1.38
N ARG A 174 15.78 -5.57 -0.81
CA ARG A 174 14.65 -5.00 -1.53
C ARG A 174 14.71 -3.48 -1.39
N SER A 175 14.88 -2.79 -2.50
CA SER A 175 14.77 -1.34 -2.61
C SER A 175 14.04 -0.99 -3.90
N ILE A 176 13.58 0.25 -4.02
CA ILE A 176 12.99 0.72 -5.27
C ILE A 176 14.01 0.64 -6.40
N ALA A 177 15.27 1.01 -6.16
CA ALA A 177 16.34 0.87 -7.13
C ALA A 177 16.48 -0.56 -7.67
N THR A 178 16.44 -1.59 -6.82
CA THR A 178 16.58 -2.99 -7.28
C THR A 178 15.32 -3.55 -7.94
N LEU A 179 14.14 -3.03 -7.59
CA LEU A 179 12.87 -3.51 -8.13
C LEU A 179 12.38 -2.72 -9.35
N ARG A 180 12.95 -1.55 -9.65
CA ARG A 180 12.44 -0.55 -10.61
C ARG A 180 12.02 -1.15 -11.95
N ASP A 181 12.90 -1.93 -12.58
CA ASP A 181 12.62 -2.50 -13.90
C ASP A 181 11.50 -3.54 -13.86
N SER A 182 11.43 -4.32 -12.78
CA SER A 182 10.34 -5.27 -12.57
C SER A 182 9.01 -4.54 -12.36
N LEU A 183 9.00 -3.51 -11.50
CA LEU A 183 7.81 -2.70 -11.23
C LEU A 183 7.31 -1.99 -12.50
N LYS A 184 8.20 -1.48 -13.36
CA LYS A 184 7.82 -0.92 -14.68
C LYS A 184 7.13 -1.94 -15.57
N ARG A 185 7.66 -3.18 -15.64
CA ARG A 185 7.03 -4.27 -16.40
C ARG A 185 5.67 -4.65 -15.81
N MET A 186 5.55 -4.70 -14.49
CA MET A 186 4.29 -4.94 -13.80
C MET A 186 3.23 -3.88 -14.14
N LEU A 187 3.55 -2.58 -14.08
CA LEU A 187 2.61 -1.52 -14.47
C LEU A 187 2.18 -1.66 -15.94
N ARG A 188 3.12 -1.94 -16.84
CA ARG A 188 2.83 -2.20 -18.26
C ARG A 188 1.85 -3.36 -18.45
N LEU A 189 2.02 -4.44 -17.69
CA LEU A 189 1.12 -5.59 -17.74
C LEU A 189 -0.26 -5.26 -17.18
N LEU A 190 -0.34 -4.49 -16.10
CA LEU A 190 -1.63 -4.03 -15.55
C LEU A 190 -2.38 -3.15 -16.58
N ASP A 191 -1.68 -2.20 -17.19
CA ASP A 191 -2.29 -1.27 -18.16
C ASP A 191 -2.71 -2.00 -19.45
N ALA A 192 -1.90 -2.93 -19.94
CA ALA A 192 -2.26 -3.78 -21.08
C ALA A 192 -3.45 -4.70 -20.76
N GLY A 193 -3.47 -5.29 -19.55
CA GLY A 193 -4.61 -6.10 -19.09
C GLY A 193 -5.90 -5.29 -18.98
N ALA A 194 -5.83 -4.07 -18.47
CA ALA A 194 -6.97 -3.15 -18.40
C ALA A 194 -7.47 -2.71 -19.79
N ALA A 195 -6.57 -2.59 -20.77
CA ALA A 195 -6.91 -2.30 -22.16
C ALA A 195 -7.52 -3.51 -22.91
N GLY A 196 -7.54 -4.70 -22.31
CA GLY A 196 -8.01 -5.92 -22.96
C GLY A 196 -7.01 -6.50 -23.96
N ASP A 197 -5.72 -6.17 -23.84
CA ASP A 197 -4.68 -6.69 -24.73
C ASP A 197 -4.57 -8.23 -24.64
N GLY A 198 -4.45 -8.88 -25.80
CA GLY A 198 -4.34 -10.34 -25.88
C GLY A 198 -2.99 -10.90 -25.42
N PRO A 199 -2.88 -12.23 -25.23
CA PRO A 199 -1.68 -12.89 -24.70
C PRO A 199 -0.39 -12.58 -25.45
N SER A 200 -0.43 -12.41 -26.77
CA SER A 200 0.76 -12.09 -27.58
C SER A 200 1.36 -10.73 -27.21
N ARG A 201 0.52 -9.74 -26.87
CA ARG A 201 0.97 -8.41 -26.49
C ARG A 201 1.51 -8.37 -25.06
N LEU A 202 0.91 -9.16 -24.16
CA LEU A 202 1.44 -9.35 -22.79
C LEU A 202 2.80 -10.08 -22.82
N ALA A 203 2.94 -11.11 -23.64
CA ALA A 203 4.20 -11.84 -23.81
C ALA A 203 5.33 -10.97 -24.40
N ALA A 204 4.99 -9.96 -25.20
CA ALA A 204 5.95 -8.98 -25.71
C ALA A 204 6.46 -8.00 -24.63
N ILE A 205 5.74 -7.86 -23.50
CA ILE A 205 6.20 -7.07 -22.35
C ILE A 205 7.14 -7.92 -21.49
N ASP A 206 6.75 -9.15 -21.19
CA ASP A 206 7.55 -10.11 -20.44
C ASP A 206 7.20 -11.56 -20.86
N PRO A 207 8.17 -12.42 -21.22
CA PRO A 207 7.88 -13.82 -21.56
C PRO A 207 7.20 -14.59 -20.43
N GLN A 208 7.44 -14.23 -19.18
CA GLN A 208 6.84 -14.80 -17.98
C GLN A 208 5.66 -13.96 -17.47
N TRP A 209 4.97 -13.23 -18.36
CA TRP A 209 3.92 -12.27 -18.02
C TRP A 209 2.83 -12.81 -17.07
N ARG A 210 2.52 -14.11 -17.10
CA ARG A 210 1.48 -14.68 -16.21
C ARG A 210 1.88 -14.58 -14.74
N GLU A 211 3.12 -14.96 -14.41
CA GLU A 211 3.63 -14.86 -13.04
C GLU A 211 3.76 -13.41 -12.62
N LEU A 212 4.35 -12.59 -13.51
CA LEU A 212 4.60 -11.19 -13.24
C LEU A 212 3.29 -10.39 -13.09
N LEU A 213 2.26 -10.69 -13.89
CA LEU A 213 0.94 -10.10 -13.77
C LEU A 213 0.25 -10.54 -12.48
N ARG A 214 0.37 -11.81 -12.08
CA ARG A 214 -0.16 -12.27 -10.78
C ARG A 214 0.48 -11.50 -9.63
N GLU A 215 1.79 -11.25 -9.68
CA GLU A 215 2.48 -10.43 -8.69
C GLU A 215 2.05 -8.95 -8.76
N ALA A 216 1.93 -8.39 -9.97
CA ALA A 216 1.46 -7.03 -10.17
C ALA A 216 0.07 -6.79 -9.59
N VAL A 217 -0.84 -7.76 -9.78
CA VAL A 217 -2.19 -7.75 -9.19
C VAL A 217 -2.13 -7.83 -7.67
N ARG A 218 -1.29 -8.70 -7.08
CA ARG A 218 -1.11 -8.75 -5.62
C ARG A 218 -0.58 -7.42 -5.05
N LEU A 219 0.35 -6.76 -5.75
CA LEU A 219 0.82 -5.43 -5.36
C LEU A 219 -0.30 -4.40 -5.47
N ARG A 220 -1.03 -4.35 -6.58
CA ARG A 220 -2.19 -3.46 -6.79
C ARG A 220 -3.27 -3.66 -5.72
N ASP A 221 -3.50 -4.90 -5.28
CA ASP A 221 -4.59 -5.28 -4.37
C ASP A 221 -4.13 -5.34 -2.91
N GLY A 222 -3.35 -4.34 -2.48
CA GLY A 222 -2.94 -4.12 -1.09
C GLY A 222 -1.43 -4.18 -0.85
N GLY A 223 -0.70 -4.94 -1.65
CA GLY A 223 0.77 -5.06 -1.52
C GLY A 223 1.53 -3.75 -1.78
N TYR A 224 0.92 -2.78 -2.46
CA TYR A 224 1.49 -1.46 -2.76
C TYR A 224 1.89 -0.71 -1.49
N ARG A 225 1.21 -0.96 -0.37
CA ARG A 225 1.56 -0.34 0.91
C ARG A 225 2.98 -0.70 1.33
N GLN A 226 3.46 -1.91 1.04
CA GLN A 226 4.83 -2.32 1.32
C GLN A 226 5.86 -1.51 0.52
N LEU A 227 5.50 -1.10 -0.70
CA LEU A 227 6.38 -0.29 -1.54
C LEU A 227 6.65 1.07 -0.91
N ALA A 228 5.67 1.68 -0.23
CA ALA A 228 5.80 2.99 0.41
C ALA A 228 6.88 3.04 1.50
N TRP A 229 7.29 1.88 2.03
CA TRP A 229 8.26 1.74 3.11
C TRP A 229 9.60 1.16 2.65
N LEU A 230 9.77 0.89 1.35
CA LEU A 230 11.04 0.44 0.81
C LEU A 230 12.05 1.61 0.75
N PRO A 231 13.34 1.34 0.97
CA PRO A 231 14.40 2.30 0.65
C PRO A 231 14.32 2.69 -0.83
N THR A 232 14.43 3.99 -1.12
CA THR A 232 14.43 4.50 -2.50
C THR A 232 15.79 4.34 -3.16
#